data_AF-A0A072VD37-F1
#
_entry.id   AF-A0A072VD37-F1
#
_cell.length_a   1.000
_cell.length_b   1.000
_cell.length_c   1.000
_cell.angle_alpha   90.00
_cell.angle_beta   90.00
_cell.angle_gamma   90.00
#
_symmetry.space_group_name_H-M   'P 1'
#
loop_
_entity.id
_entity.type
_entity.pdbx_description
1 polymer ?
#
loop_
_entity_poly.entity_id
_entity_poly.type
_entity_poly.pdbx_seq_one_letter_code
_entity_poly.pdbx_strand_id
1 'polypeptide(L)'
;MIEVWKAIGMDMEGGKVEFLWSSKEIDARADEYWPLVLDIAQKFSVQRILSCSEIMGRSENMKNPLVLLKYSIHALNVLARDYCDIIKRKNKPVILSHNMLPGPQQGQEKMSKSDPLSCIFMEDEEADVNVKIKKAYCPPKITEGNPCLDYIKQLVLPWFNEFTVERSADNGGNKTFKSFEELVADYEIGELHPADLKPALSKSLNKILEPVRLHFRTNKEAKELLKKVKAYKITK
;
A
#
# COMPACT_ATOMS: atom_id res chain seq x y z
N MET A 1 -3.34 -12.44 6.73
CA MET A 1 -2.90 -12.01 5.39
C MET A 1 -3.73 -12.70 4.31
N ILE A 2 -3.60 -14.02 4.11
CA ILE A 2 -4.36 -14.76 3.07
C ILE A 2 -5.88 -14.53 3.18
N GLU A 3 -6.43 -14.66 4.38
CA GLU A 3 -7.87 -14.42 4.61
C GLU A 3 -8.34 -12.99 4.28
N VAL A 4 -7.46 -11.99 4.42
CA VAL A 4 -7.78 -10.59 4.06
C VAL A 4 -7.89 -10.46 2.54
N TRP A 5 -6.96 -11.06 1.80
CA TRP A 5 -6.96 -11.02 0.33
C TRP A 5 -8.13 -11.79 -0.28
N LYS A 6 -8.53 -12.91 0.32
CA LYS A 6 -9.76 -13.61 -0.08
C LYS A 6 -10.99 -12.72 0.12
N ALA A 7 -11.07 -12.03 1.25
CA ALA A 7 -12.23 -11.20 1.61
C ALA A 7 -12.37 -9.93 0.76
N ILE A 8 -11.28 -9.40 0.19
CA ILE A 8 -11.30 -8.18 -0.62
C ILE A 8 -11.87 -8.40 -2.04
N GLY A 9 -12.19 -9.65 -2.41
CA GLY A 9 -12.76 -10.00 -3.71
C GLY A 9 -11.74 -10.33 -4.79
N MET A 10 -10.54 -10.79 -4.42
CA MET A 10 -9.61 -11.35 -5.40
C MET A 10 -10.16 -12.64 -6.00
N ASP A 11 -10.01 -12.81 -7.32
CA ASP A 11 -10.46 -13.99 -8.06
C ASP A 11 -9.62 -15.23 -7.70
N MET A 12 -10.14 -16.01 -6.75
CA MET A 12 -9.54 -17.26 -6.29
C MET A 12 -9.95 -18.47 -7.13
N GLU A 13 -11.03 -18.36 -7.91
CA GLU A 13 -11.63 -19.48 -8.64
C GLU A 13 -11.07 -19.58 -10.06
N GLY A 14 -10.70 -18.46 -10.67
CA GLY A 14 -10.14 -18.40 -12.02
C GLY A 14 -8.69 -18.90 -12.16
N GLY A 15 -8.06 -19.37 -11.07
CA GLY A 15 -6.67 -19.87 -11.08
C GLY A 15 -5.60 -18.82 -11.40
N LYS A 16 -5.96 -17.53 -11.42
CA LYS A 16 -5.05 -16.42 -11.75
C LYS A 16 -4.21 -15.94 -10.57
N VAL A 17 -4.58 -16.34 -9.35
CA VAL A 17 -3.93 -15.94 -8.10
C VAL A 17 -3.53 -17.18 -7.32
N GLU A 18 -2.26 -17.27 -6.94
CA GLU A 18 -1.72 -18.36 -6.13
C GLU A 18 -1.03 -17.82 -4.88
N PHE A 19 -1.28 -18.47 -3.73
CA PHE A 19 -0.60 -18.18 -2.48
C PHE A 19 0.45 -19.25 -2.18
N LEU A 20 1.71 -18.91 -2.42
CA LEU A 20 2.85 -19.79 -2.16
C LEU A 20 3.52 -19.42 -0.83
N TRP A 21 3.92 -20.45 -0.07
CA TRP A 21 4.68 -20.27 1.15
C TRP A 21 6.16 -20.41 0.83
N SER A 22 6.95 -19.36 1.09
CA SER A 22 8.37 -19.35 0.72
C SER A 22 9.14 -20.54 1.30
N SER A 23 8.91 -20.90 2.56
CA SER A 23 9.55 -22.07 3.17
C SER A 23 9.24 -23.36 2.42
N LYS A 24 7.98 -23.61 2.09
CA LYS A 24 7.56 -24.82 1.37
C LYS A 24 8.17 -24.89 -0.03
N GLU A 25 8.17 -23.78 -0.75
CA GLU A 25 8.72 -23.73 -2.11
C GLU A 25 10.25 -23.87 -2.14
N ILE A 26 10.93 -23.29 -1.15
CA ILE A 26 12.39 -23.42 -1.01
C ILE A 26 12.75 -24.85 -0.62
N ASP A 27 12.06 -25.44 0.35
CA ASP A 27 12.35 -26.79 0.83
C ASP A 27 12.07 -27.84 -0.27
N ALA A 28 11.02 -27.64 -1.07
CA ALA A 28 10.68 -28.54 -2.17
C ALA A 28 11.70 -28.56 -3.32
N ARG A 29 12.44 -27.46 -3.51
CA ARG A 29 13.43 -27.27 -4.58
C ARG A 29 14.75 -26.74 -4.02
N ALA A 30 15.16 -27.28 -2.88
CA ALA A 30 16.33 -26.78 -2.15
C ALA A 30 17.63 -26.94 -2.95
N ASP A 31 17.71 -28.02 -3.72
CA ASP A 31 18.80 -28.33 -4.65
C ASP A 31 18.91 -27.36 -5.82
N GLU A 32 17.82 -26.69 -6.23
CA GLU A 32 17.86 -25.63 -7.23
C GLU A 32 18.05 -24.25 -6.59
N TYR A 33 17.37 -23.99 -5.48
CA TYR A 33 17.31 -22.67 -4.84
C TYR A 33 18.64 -22.26 -4.23
N TRP A 34 19.27 -23.13 -3.43
CA TRP A 34 20.50 -22.75 -2.71
C TRP A 34 21.71 -22.55 -3.63
N PRO A 35 21.94 -23.38 -4.66
CA PRO A 35 22.98 -23.09 -5.64
C PRO A 35 22.75 -21.78 -6.38
N LEU A 36 21.51 -21.42 -6.70
CA LEU A 36 21.18 -20.13 -7.29
C LEU A 36 21.53 -18.97 -6.36
N VAL A 37 21.21 -19.08 -5.06
CA VAL A 37 21.57 -18.06 -4.05
C VAL A 37 23.10 -17.91 -3.97
N LEU A 38 23.84 -19.01 -3.95
CA LEU A 38 25.31 -18.99 -3.91
C LEU A 38 25.91 -18.40 -5.19
N ASP A 39 25.38 -18.73 -6.36
CA ASP A 39 25.85 -18.19 -7.64
C ASP A 39 25.63 -16.68 -7.74
N ILE A 40 24.46 -16.19 -7.30
CA ILE A 40 24.19 -14.74 -7.18
C ILE A 40 25.19 -14.10 -6.21
N ALA A 41 25.42 -14.69 -5.04
CA ALA A 41 26.32 -14.15 -4.03
C ALA A 41 27.78 -14.04 -4.52
N GLN A 42 28.23 -14.96 -5.38
CA GLN A 42 29.59 -14.94 -5.95
C GLN A 42 29.76 -13.87 -7.05
N LYS A 43 28.69 -13.46 -7.72
CA LYS A 43 28.75 -12.54 -8.88
C LYS A 43 28.59 -11.07 -8.51
N PHE A 44 28.02 -10.77 -7.35
CA PHE A 44 27.82 -9.39 -6.89
C PHE A 44 28.76 -9.04 -5.74
N SER A 45 29.23 -7.79 -5.73
CA SER A 45 30.00 -7.28 -4.61
C SER A 45 29.12 -7.08 -3.37
N VAL A 46 29.73 -7.15 -2.19
CA VAL A 46 29.05 -6.90 -0.92
C VAL A 46 28.40 -5.51 -0.91
N GLN A 47 29.09 -4.47 -1.40
CA GLN A 47 28.53 -3.12 -1.52
C GLN A 47 27.28 -3.06 -2.41
N ARG A 48 27.24 -3.84 -3.50
CA ARG A 48 26.08 -3.91 -4.38
C ARG A 48 24.89 -4.57 -3.68
N ILE A 49 25.12 -5.64 -2.93
CA ILE A 49 24.07 -6.30 -2.13
C ILE A 49 23.56 -5.37 -1.02
N LEU A 50 24.46 -4.68 -0.35
CA LEU A 50 24.14 -3.74 0.73
C LEU A 50 23.36 -2.51 0.24
N SER A 51 23.57 -2.06 -1.00
CA SER A 51 22.72 -1.03 -1.63
C SER A 51 21.25 -1.45 -1.78
N CYS A 52 20.94 -2.75 -1.67
CA CYS A 52 19.57 -3.27 -1.67
C CYS A 52 19.01 -3.44 -0.24
N SER A 53 19.75 -3.10 0.82
CA SER A 53 19.31 -3.27 2.23
C SER A 53 18.05 -2.48 2.58
N GLU A 54 17.76 -1.41 1.82
CA GLU A 54 16.55 -0.59 1.91
C GLU A 54 15.26 -1.42 1.73
N ILE A 55 15.32 -2.58 1.05
CA ILE A 55 14.18 -3.50 0.89
C ILE A 55 13.65 -3.98 2.24
N MET A 56 14.54 -4.14 3.22
CA MET A 56 14.22 -4.61 4.57
C MET A 56 13.91 -3.44 5.51
N GLY A 57 13.82 -2.22 5.00
CA GLY A 57 13.64 -1.00 5.81
C GLY A 57 14.87 -0.65 6.66
N ARG A 58 16.06 -1.11 6.25
CA ARG A 58 17.34 -0.79 6.89
C ARG A 58 18.10 0.22 6.02
N SER A 59 18.69 1.24 6.62
CA SER A 59 19.57 2.18 5.93
C SER A 59 21.01 1.98 6.40
N GLU A 60 21.96 2.00 5.46
CA GLU A 60 23.40 1.89 5.80
C GLU A 60 24.02 3.23 6.22
N ASN A 61 23.40 4.37 5.91
CA ASN A 61 23.94 5.68 6.26
C ASN A 61 22.83 6.71 6.52
N MET A 62 22.79 7.21 7.75
CA MET A 62 21.85 8.19 8.27
C MET A 62 22.21 9.63 7.80
N LYS A 63 22.39 9.86 6.49
CA LYS A 63 22.84 11.17 5.97
C LYS A 63 22.01 11.83 4.88
N ASN A 64 21.06 11.18 4.22
CA ASN A 64 20.09 11.87 3.35
C ASN A 64 18.80 11.05 3.17
N PRO A 65 17.67 11.43 3.81
CA PRO A 65 16.39 10.72 3.71
C PRO A 65 15.77 10.74 2.30
N LEU A 66 16.16 11.68 1.44
CA LEU A 66 15.41 12.04 0.22
C LEU A 66 15.61 11.06 -0.96
N VAL A 67 16.65 10.22 -0.95
CA VAL A 67 16.93 9.24 -2.03
C VAL A 67 16.44 7.83 -1.69
N LEU A 68 16.10 7.58 -0.41
CA LEU A 68 15.61 6.29 0.14
C LEU A 68 14.20 5.89 -0.35
N LEU A 69 13.54 6.76 -1.11
CA LEU A 69 12.06 6.80 -1.13
C LEU A 69 11.44 6.33 -2.44
N LYS A 70 12.21 6.07 -3.50
CA LYS A 70 11.59 5.83 -4.80
C LYS A 70 10.96 4.45 -4.98
N TYR A 71 11.54 3.34 -4.50
CA TYR A 71 10.85 2.02 -4.50
C TYR A 71 11.63 1.00 -3.66
N SER A 72 11.10 0.56 -2.51
CA SER A 72 11.88 -0.33 -1.63
C SER A 72 12.21 -1.70 -2.25
N ILE A 73 11.53 -2.15 -3.31
CA ILE A 73 11.82 -3.45 -3.97
C ILE A 73 12.52 -3.26 -5.33
N HIS A 74 12.50 -2.05 -5.90
CA HIS A 74 13.01 -1.83 -7.26
C HIS A 74 14.52 -2.07 -7.37
N ALA A 75 15.30 -1.69 -6.36
CA ALA A 75 16.75 -1.95 -6.36
C ALA A 75 17.06 -3.44 -6.51
N LEU A 76 16.33 -4.30 -5.80
CA LEU A 76 16.45 -5.76 -5.91
C LEU A 76 15.99 -6.27 -7.28
N ASN A 77 14.89 -5.73 -7.81
CA ASN A 77 14.39 -6.10 -9.13
C ASN A 77 15.38 -5.71 -10.25
N VAL A 78 16.05 -4.57 -10.12
CA VAL A 78 17.12 -4.15 -11.03
C VAL A 78 18.32 -5.09 -10.89
N LEU A 79 18.73 -5.46 -9.67
CA LEU A 79 19.77 -6.45 -9.44
C LEU A 79 19.44 -7.80 -10.10
N ALA A 80 18.17 -8.23 -10.07
CA ALA A 80 17.73 -9.45 -10.76
C ALA A 80 17.88 -9.34 -12.30
N ARG A 81 17.72 -8.14 -12.88
CA ARG A 81 17.98 -7.92 -14.31
C ARG A 81 19.47 -7.89 -14.62
N ASP A 82 20.28 -7.24 -13.78
CA ASP A 82 21.75 -7.25 -13.90
C ASP A 82 22.28 -8.70 -13.84
N TYR A 83 21.70 -9.53 -12.98
CA TYR A 83 22.04 -10.95 -12.90
C TYR A 83 21.74 -11.68 -14.21
N CYS A 84 20.56 -11.44 -14.80
CA CYS A 84 20.19 -11.99 -16.10
C CYS A 84 21.19 -11.62 -17.21
N ASP A 85 21.76 -10.41 -17.15
CA ASP A 85 22.81 -9.98 -18.08
C ASP A 85 24.11 -10.76 -17.90
N ILE A 86 24.53 -10.99 -16.66
CA ILE A 86 25.76 -11.75 -16.36
C ILE A 86 25.64 -13.20 -16.85
N ILE A 87 24.49 -13.84 -16.62
CA ILE A 87 24.24 -15.22 -17.07
C ILE A 87 23.76 -15.30 -18.54
N LYS A 88 23.67 -14.16 -19.24
CA LYS A 88 23.17 -14.05 -20.63
C LYS A 88 21.80 -14.68 -20.86
N ARG A 89 20.92 -14.60 -19.85
CA ARG A 89 19.54 -15.08 -19.94
C ARG A 89 18.72 -14.13 -20.82
N LYS A 90 18.13 -14.67 -21.90
CA LYS A 90 17.28 -13.91 -22.83
C LYS A 90 16.01 -13.37 -22.16
N ASN A 91 15.39 -14.17 -21.29
CA ASN A 91 14.14 -13.82 -20.63
C ASN A 91 14.43 -13.01 -19.36
N LYS A 92 14.42 -11.68 -19.49
CA LYS A 92 14.56 -10.76 -18.35
C LYS A 92 13.19 -10.46 -17.72
N PRO A 93 13.09 -10.40 -16.38
CA PRO A 93 11.84 -10.05 -15.72
C PRO A 93 11.43 -8.61 -16.04
N VAL A 94 10.15 -8.39 -16.33
CA VAL A 94 9.56 -7.05 -16.48
C VAL A 94 9.34 -6.48 -15.08
N ILE A 95 9.80 -5.25 -14.84
CA ILE A 95 9.60 -4.57 -13.57
C ILE A 95 8.37 -3.66 -13.71
N LEU A 96 7.27 -4.05 -13.06
CA LEU A 96 6.08 -3.23 -12.95
C LEU A 96 5.94 -2.76 -11.50
N SER A 97 6.42 -1.54 -11.23
CA SER A 97 6.30 -0.93 -9.90
C SER A 97 4.99 -0.14 -9.79
N HIS A 98 4.33 -0.21 -8.63
CA HIS A 98 3.18 0.63 -8.29
C HIS A 98 3.62 1.80 -7.40
N ASN A 99 2.84 2.88 -7.42
CA ASN A 99 3.10 4.05 -6.58
C ASN A 99 2.93 3.73 -5.10
N MET A 100 3.77 4.32 -4.26
CA MET A 100 3.68 4.19 -2.81
C MET A 100 2.54 5.07 -2.29
N LEU A 101 1.68 4.50 -1.45
CA LEU A 101 0.65 5.27 -0.76
C LEU A 101 1.28 6.04 0.40
N PRO A 102 1.07 7.37 0.49
CA PRO A 102 1.58 8.18 1.59
C PRO A 102 0.90 7.81 2.90
N GLY A 103 1.58 8.10 4.01
CA GLY A 103 0.96 8.08 5.33
C GLY A 103 -0.06 9.22 5.46
N PRO A 104 -1.07 9.07 6.32
CA PRO A 104 -2.07 10.12 6.54
C PRO A 104 -1.47 11.37 7.20
N GLN A 105 -0.30 11.31 7.85
CA GLN A 105 0.31 12.47 8.52
C GLN A 105 1.26 13.25 7.60
N GLN A 106 1.49 14.54 7.91
CA GLN A 106 2.35 15.42 7.11
C GLN A 106 3.80 14.91 7.05
N GLY A 107 4.40 14.89 5.85
CA GLY A 107 5.78 14.46 5.64
C GLY A 107 6.00 12.94 5.69
N GLN A 108 4.94 12.14 5.80
CA GLN A 108 5.02 10.70 5.68
C GLN A 108 4.80 10.26 4.24
N GLU A 109 5.89 10.10 3.49
CA GLU A 109 5.83 9.56 2.12
C GLU A 109 5.45 8.07 2.07
N LYS A 110 5.50 7.36 3.21
CA LYS A 110 5.16 5.94 3.32
C LYS A 110 4.45 5.62 4.63
N MET A 111 3.39 4.81 4.55
CA MET A 111 2.77 4.21 5.74
C MET A 111 3.76 3.33 6.50
N SER A 112 3.89 3.56 7.81
CA SER A 112 4.79 2.80 8.67
C SER A 112 3.99 1.97 9.67
N LYS A 113 4.42 0.73 9.95
CA LYS A 113 3.82 -0.07 11.03
C LYS A 113 4.21 0.43 12.42
N SER A 114 5.20 1.33 12.50
CA SER A 114 5.75 1.86 13.74
C SER A 114 4.75 2.74 14.49
N ASP A 115 3.96 3.53 13.75
CA ASP A 115 2.99 4.45 14.33
C ASP A 115 1.57 4.00 13.96
N PRO A 116 0.73 3.57 14.92
CA PRO A 116 -0.62 3.10 14.62
C PRO A 116 -1.53 4.15 13.96
N LEU A 117 -1.18 5.43 14.08
CA LEU A 117 -1.87 6.56 13.45
C LEU A 117 -1.36 6.90 12.04
N SER A 118 -0.23 6.34 11.62
CA SER A 118 0.36 6.57 10.29
C SER A 118 -0.08 5.54 9.24
N CYS A 119 -0.98 4.63 9.61
CA CYS A 119 -1.45 3.56 8.74
C CYS A 119 -2.92 3.26 8.99
N ILE A 120 -3.68 3.02 7.93
CA ILE A 120 -5.03 2.45 7.99
C ILE A 120 -4.88 0.95 7.80
N PHE A 121 -5.33 0.18 8.78
CA PHE A 121 -5.27 -1.28 8.73
C PHE A 121 -6.55 -1.84 8.09
N MET A 122 -6.45 -3.04 7.52
CA MET A 122 -7.56 -3.69 6.83
C MET A 122 -8.69 -4.12 7.79
N GLU A 123 -8.35 -4.29 9.06
CA GLU A 123 -9.25 -4.66 10.15
C GLU A 123 -9.71 -3.48 11.02
N ASP A 124 -9.35 -2.24 10.65
CA ASP A 124 -9.79 -1.05 11.40
C ASP A 124 -11.32 -0.94 11.35
N GLU A 125 -11.94 -0.62 12.48
CA GLU A 125 -13.37 -0.35 12.55
C GLU A 125 -13.72 0.99 11.88
N GLU A 126 -15.00 1.21 11.58
CA GLU A 126 -15.45 2.43 10.89
C GLU A 126 -15.02 3.71 11.64
N ALA A 127 -15.14 3.69 12.96
CA ALA A 127 -14.75 4.79 13.83
C ALA A 127 -13.23 5.06 13.77
N ASP A 128 -12.41 4.01 13.70
CA ASP A 128 -10.95 4.14 13.66
C ASP A 128 -10.49 4.79 12.36
N VAL A 129 -11.05 4.36 11.22
CA VAL A 129 -10.80 4.96 9.91
C VAL A 129 -11.20 6.43 9.91
N ASN A 130 -12.38 6.76 10.44
CA ASN A 130 -12.85 8.14 10.53
C ASN A 130 -11.92 9.02 11.38
N VAL A 131 -11.41 8.51 12.50
CA VAL A 131 -10.45 9.24 13.36
C VAL A 131 -9.12 9.45 12.64
N LYS A 132 -8.60 8.44 11.94
CA LYS A 132 -7.33 8.52 11.19
C LYS A 132 -7.42 9.52 10.04
N ILE A 133 -8.48 9.46 9.23
CA ILE A 133 -8.70 10.42 8.13
C ILE A 133 -8.99 11.83 8.64
N LYS A 134 -9.71 11.97 9.76
CA LYS A 134 -9.94 13.28 10.38
C LYS A 134 -8.61 13.95 10.77
N LYS A 135 -7.67 13.18 11.32
CA LYS A 135 -6.31 13.62 11.67
C LYS A 135 -5.34 13.71 10.49
N ALA A 136 -5.75 13.25 9.31
CA ALA A 136 -4.87 13.27 8.14
C ALA A 136 -4.53 14.70 7.71
N TYR A 137 -3.33 14.89 7.16
CA TYR A 137 -2.88 16.13 6.58
C TYR A 137 -3.68 16.41 5.30
N CYS A 138 -4.39 17.53 5.27
CA CYS A 138 -5.20 17.94 4.13
C CYS A 138 -5.31 19.48 4.13
N PRO A 139 -4.23 20.18 3.73
CA PRO A 139 -4.22 21.64 3.65
C PRO A 139 -5.18 22.14 2.56
N PRO A 140 -5.94 23.23 2.79
CA PRO A 140 -6.84 23.78 1.78
C PRO A 140 -6.05 24.31 0.57
N LYS A 141 -6.58 24.10 -0.64
CA LYS A 141 -6.01 24.58 -1.93
C LYS A 141 -4.64 24.04 -2.32
N ILE A 142 -4.03 23.18 -1.50
CA ILE A 142 -2.73 22.57 -1.79
C ILE A 142 -2.94 21.11 -2.18
N THR A 143 -2.56 20.80 -3.42
CA THR A 143 -2.74 19.49 -4.04
C THR A 143 -1.47 18.63 -3.94
N GLU A 144 -0.30 19.25 -3.98
CA GLU A 144 0.99 18.56 -3.83
C GLU A 144 1.21 18.05 -2.41
N GLY A 145 1.55 16.76 -2.28
CA GLY A 145 1.84 16.12 -1.00
C GLY A 145 0.62 15.92 -0.09
N ASN A 146 -0.60 15.95 -0.65
CA ASN A 146 -1.84 15.75 0.10
C ASN A 146 -2.24 14.25 0.09
N PRO A 147 -2.10 13.53 1.22
CA PRO A 147 -2.39 12.09 1.27
C PRO A 147 -3.85 11.76 1.01
N CYS A 148 -4.78 12.67 1.35
CA CYS A 148 -6.20 12.44 1.07
C CYS A 148 -6.50 12.41 -0.43
N LEU A 149 -5.86 13.31 -1.22
CA LEU A 149 -6.04 13.33 -2.67
C LEU A 149 -5.39 12.11 -3.33
N ASP A 150 -4.22 11.69 -2.84
CA ASP A 150 -3.56 10.48 -3.31
C ASP A 150 -4.40 9.23 -3.05
N TYR A 151 -5.08 9.13 -1.90
CA TYR A 151 -5.99 8.01 -1.63
C TYR A 151 -7.18 8.01 -2.58
N ILE A 152 -7.72 9.18 -2.92
CA ILE A 152 -8.82 9.26 -3.89
C ILE A 152 -8.34 8.82 -5.27
N LYS A 153 -7.17 9.28 -5.70
CA LYS A 153 -6.56 8.94 -6.99
C LYS A 153 -6.23 7.46 -7.13
N GLN A 154 -5.62 6.87 -6.10
CA GLN A 154 -5.04 5.53 -6.17
C GLN A 154 -6.00 4.43 -5.72
N LEU A 155 -6.97 4.74 -4.85
CA LEU A 155 -7.90 3.74 -4.29
C LEU A 155 -9.32 3.98 -4.73
N VAL A 156 -9.88 5.17 -4.46
CA VAL A 156 -11.32 5.40 -4.62
C VAL A 156 -11.75 5.43 -6.08
N LEU A 157 -11.05 6.20 -6.92
CA LEU A 157 -11.36 6.32 -8.35
C LEU A 157 -11.19 4.98 -9.09
N PRO A 158 -10.09 4.21 -8.94
CA PRO A 158 -9.98 2.91 -9.60
C PRO A 158 -10.97 1.85 -9.10
N TRP A 159 -11.49 2.00 -7.86
CA TRP A 159 -12.42 1.03 -7.28
C TRP A 159 -13.88 1.29 -7.66
N PHE A 160 -14.32 2.55 -7.62
CA PHE A 160 -15.71 2.93 -7.87
C PHE A 160 -15.95 3.62 -9.21
N ASN A 161 -14.89 4.01 -9.95
CA ASN A 161 -14.92 4.86 -11.15
C ASN A 161 -15.49 6.28 -10.96
N GLU A 162 -16.02 6.58 -9.78
CA GLU A 162 -16.54 7.89 -9.41
C GLU A 162 -16.32 8.16 -7.92
N PHE A 163 -16.33 9.44 -7.55
CA PHE A 163 -16.21 9.89 -6.19
C PHE A 163 -17.27 10.94 -5.87
N THR A 164 -18.21 10.61 -4.99
CA THR A 164 -19.29 11.51 -4.58
C THR A 164 -18.96 12.17 -3.25
N VAL A 165 -18.97 13.51 -3.24
CA VAL A 165 -18.87 14.31 -2.02
C VAL A 165 -20.26 14.79 -1.64
N GLU A 166 -20.75 14.28 -0.51
CA GLU A 166 -22.03 14.69 0.08
C GLU A 166 -21.82 15.97 0.90
N ARG A 167 -22.50 17.06 0.54
CA ARG A 167 -22.40 18.35 1.23
C ARG A 167 -23.78 18.94 1.46
N SER A 168 -23.90 19.80 2.46
CA SER A 168 -25.13 20.58 2.66
C SER A 168 -25.38 21.49 1.46
N ALA A 169 -26.64 21.89 1.25
CA ALA A 169 -27.02 22.82 0.19
C ALA A 169 -26.24 24.15 0.28
N ASP A 170 -25.93 24.59 1.51
CA ASP A 170 -25.16 25.81 1.78
C ASP A 170 -23.68 25.71 1.34
N ASN A 171 -23.14 24.49 1.21
CA ASN A 171 -21.75 24.21 0.84
C ASN A 171 -21.61 23.75 -0.64
N GLY A 172 -22.60 24.06 -1.48
CA GLY A 172 -22.59 23.74 -2.91
C GLY A 172 -23.25 22.41 -3.29
N GLY A 173 -23.87 21.71 -2.33
CA GLY A 173 -24.62 20.47 -2.58
C GLY A 173 -23.76 19.27 -2.97
N ASN A 174 -24.43 18.14 -3.25
CA ASN A 174 -23.74 16.90 -3.61
C ASN A 174 -23.10 17.02 -5.00
N LYS A 175 -21.79 16.74 -5.08
CA LYS A 175 -21.03 16.76 -6.34
C LYS A 175 -20.34 15.41 -6.55
N THR A 176 -20.45 14.87 -7.76
CA THR A 176 -19.80 13.62 -8.16
C THR A 176 -18.69 13.92 -9.15
N PHE A 177 -17.50 13.40 -8.86
CA PHE A 177 -16.29 13.53 -9.67
C PHE A 177 -16.01 12.22 -10.38
N LYS A 178 -15.82 12.27 -11.71
CA LYS A 178 -15.47 11.08 -12.50
C LYS A 178 -13.98 11.03 -12.81
N SER A 179 -13.34 12.19 -12.89
CA SER A 179 -11.92 12.31 -13.17
C SER A 179 -11.18 12.91 -11.97
N PHE A 180 -9.90 12.58 -11.84
CA PHE A 180 -9.05 13.15 -10.79
C PHE A 180 -8.78 14.63 -11.06
N GLU A 181 -8.72 15.00 -12.34
CA GLU A 181 -8.46 16.34 -12.84
C GLU A 181 -9.58 17.32 -12.43
N GLU A 182 -10.86 16.91 -12.56
CA GLU A 182 -12.00 17.69 -12.07
C GLU A 182 -11.92 17.97 -10.58
N LEU A 183 -11.54 16.96 -9.80
CA LEU A 183 -11.44 17.05 -8.35
C LEU A 183 -10.31 18.00 -7.91
N VAL A 184 -9.17 17.95 -8.61
CA VAL A 184 -8.03 18.83 -8.37
C VAL A 184 -8.38 20.28 -8.68
N ALA A 185 -9.03 20.55 -9.81
CA ALA A 185 -9.43 21.90 -10.21
C ALA A 185 -10.35 22.56 -9.16
N ASP A 186 -11.38 21.83 -8.71
CA ASP A 186 -12.30 22.28 -7.66
C ASP A 186 -11.60 22.54 -6.31
N TYR A 187 -10.61 21.71 -5.98
CA TYR A 187 -9.87 21.81 -4.73
C TYR A 187 -8.91 23.01 -4.72
N GLU A 188 -8.26 23.30 -5.85
CA GLU A 188 -7.35 24.45 -6.02
C GLU A 188 -8.09 25.79 -5.99
N ILE A 189 -9.25 25.86 -6.65
CA ILE A 189 -10.11 27.06 -6.63
C ILE A 189 -10.70 27.27 -5.22
N GLY A 190 -10.86 26.19 -4.45
CA GLY A 190 -11.42 26.19 -3.10
C GLY A 190 -12.93 26.01 -3.08
N GLU A 191 -13.54 25.55 -4.18
CA GLU A 191 -14.93 25.09 -4.19
C GLU A 191 -15.08 23.84 -3.33
N LEU A 192 -14.06 22.96 -3.27
CA LEU A 192 -14.03 21.77 -2.42
C LEU A 192 -13.20 22.03 -1.15
N HIS A 193 -13.87 22.04 0.00
CA HIS A 193 -13.19 22.22 1.28
C HIS A 193 -12.69 20.89 1.87
N PRO A 194 -11.53 20.85 2.55
CA PRO A 194 -11.02 19.64 3.23
C PRO A 194 -12.01 19.02 4.23
N ALA A 195 -12.86 19.84 4.83
CA ALA A 195 -13.87 19.41 5.80
C ALA A 195 -14.98 18.54 5.18
N ASP A 196 -15.26 18.73 3.88
CA ASP A 196 -16.22 17.93 3.13
C ASP A 196 -15.55 16.72 2.46
N LEU A 197 -14.30 16.89 2.03
CA LEU A 197 -13.49 15.85 1.41
C LEU A 197 -13.22 14.68 2.35
N LYS A 198 -12.84 14.96 3.60
CA LYS A 198 -12.44 13.94 4.59
C LYS A 198 -13.59 12.96 4.93
N PRO A 199 -14.81 13.42 5.27
CA PRO A 199 -15.95 12.53 5.49
C PRO A 199 -16.29 11.69 4.26
N ALA A 200 -16.31 12.28 3.07
CA ALA A 200 -16.59 11.56 1.83
C ALA A 200 -15.54 10.46 1.56
N LEU A 201 -14.25 10.78 1.71
CA LEU A 201 -13.16 9.81 1.62
C LEU A 201 -13.32 8.68 2.65
N SER A 202 -13.61 9.01 3.90
CA SER A 202 -13.78 8.02 4.97
C SER A 202 -14.94 7.06 4.65
N LYS A 203 -16.07 7.58 4.16
CA LYS A 203 -17.22 6.78 3.73
C LYS A 203 -16.85 5.81 2.60
N SER A 204 -16.11 6.28 1.60
CA SER A 204 -15.64 5.43 0.49
C SER A 204 -14.66 4.36 0.96
N LEU A 205 -13.69 4.69 1.81
CA LEU A 205 -12.75 3.71 2.36
C LEU A 205 -13.47 2.66 3.22
N ASN A 206 -14.44 3.07 4.03
CA ASN A 206 -15.23 2.15 4.83
C ASN A 206 -16.03 1.16 3.96
N LYS A 207 -16.57 1.60 2.82
CA LYS A 207 -17.23 0.69 1.86
C LYS A 207 -16.26 -0.34 1.27
N ILE A 208 -15.01 0.05 0.99
CA ILE A 208 -13.97 -0.87 0.48
C ILE A 208 -13.57 -1.90 1.53
N LEU A 209 -13.51 -1.50 2.80
CA LEU A 209 -13.12 -2.37 3.92
C LEU A 209 -14.26 -3.26 4.44
N GLU A 210 -15.52 -2.93 4.14
CA GLU A 210 -16.68 -3.65 4.66
C GLU A 210 -16.70 -5.16 4.35
N PRO A 211 -16.37 -5.64 3.13
CA PRO A 211 -16.29 -7.08 2.85
C PRO A 211 -15.28 -7.80 3.75
N VAL A 212 -14.15 -7.15 4.06
CA VAL A 212 -13.13 -7.68 4.95
C VAL A 212 -13.66 -7.78 6.38
N ARG A 213 -14.27 -6.71 6.89
CA ARG A 213 -14.88 -6.71 8.23
C ARG A 213 -15.95 -7.79 8.37
N LEU A 214 -16.80 -7.94 7.35
CA LEU A 214 -17.84 -8.96 7.33
C LEU A 214 -17.24 -10.37 7.40
N HIS A 215 -16.19 -10.67 6.62
CA HIS A 215 -15.50 -11.96 6.64
C HIS A 215 -14.96 -12.31 8.03
N PHE A 216 -14.30 -11.36 8.70
CA PHE A 216 -13.78 -11.58 10.07
C PHE A 216 -14.87 -11.64 11.14
N ARG A 217 -16.09 -11.16 10.86
CA ARG A 217 -17.24 -11.28 11.77
C ARG A 217 -17.98 -12.60 11.61
N THR A 218 -18.15 -13.07 10.38
CA THR A 218 -18.92 -14.29 10.06
C THR A 218 -18.08 -15.56 10.18
N ASN A 219 -16.83 -15.53 9.75
CA ASN A 219 -15.94 -16.69 9.78
C ASN A 219 -15.24 -16.82 11.15
N LYS A 220 -15.56 -17.91 11.87
CA LYS A 220 -15.01 -18.19 13.20
C LYS A 220 -13.49 -18.37 13.18
N GLU A 221 -12.95 -19.08 12.21
CA GLU A 221 -11.51 -19.34 12.09
C GLU A 221 -10.73 -18.05 11.82
N ALA A 222 -11.23 -17.23 10.89
CA ALA A 222 -10.64 -15.93 10.58
C ALA A 222 -10.65 -15.00 11.81
N LYS A 223 -11.76 -15.00 12.56
CA LYS A 223 -11.90 -14.21 13.80
C LYS A 223 -10.90 -14.63 14.87
N GLU A 224 -10.72 -15.93 15.09
CA GLU A 224 -9.73 -16.45 16.04
C GLU A 224 -8.31 -16.13 15.60
N LEU A 225 -8.01 -16.23 14.32
CA LEU A 225 -6.72 -15.86 13.75
C LEU A 225 -6.43 -14.38 13.97
N LEU A 226 -7.41 -13.49 13.75
CA LEU A 226 -7.25 -12.06 14.02
C LEU A 226 -6.97 -11.78 15.49
N LYS A 227 -7.65 -12.47 16.42
CA LYS A 227 -7.37 -12.34 17.86
C LYS A 227 -5.94 -12.76 18.20
N LYS A 228 -5.46 -13.87 17.64
CA LYS A 228 -4.07 -14.32 17.82
C LYS A 228 -3.09 -13.29 17.26
N VAL A 229 -3.35 -12.75 16.07
CA VAL A 229 -2.51 -11.73 15.43
C VAL A 229 -2.44 -10.45 16.28
N LYS A 230 -3.57 -9.95 16.77
CA LYS A 230 -3.60 -8.77 17.65
C LYS A 230 -2.89 -8.98 19.00
N ALA A 231 -2.80 -10.22 19.47
CA ALA A 231 -2.08 -10.55 20.70
C ALA A 231 -0.54 -10.51 20.54
N TYR A 232 -0.03 -10.69 19.32
CA TYR A 232 1.40 -10.53 19.07
C TYR A 232 1.76 -9.05 19.11
N LYS A 233 2.52 -8.64 20.14
CA LYS A 233 3.14 -7.31 20.15
C LYS A 233 4.11 -7.22 18.96
N ILE A 234 4.04 -6.13 18.21
CA ILE A 234 4.99 -5.82 17.14
C ILE A 234 6.34 -5.52 17.81
N THR A 235 7.14 -6.55 18.07
CA THR A 235 8.56 -6.42 18.38
C THR A 235 9.27 -5.93 17.11
N LYS A 236 9.85 -4.74 17.19
CA LYS A 236 10.73 -4.19 16.14
C LYS A 236 12.06 -4.94 16.10
#